data_AF-A0A950V9E2-F1
#
_entry.id   AF-A0A950V9E2-F1
#
_cell.length_a   1.000
_cell.length_b   1.000
_cell.length_c   1.000
_cell.angle_alpha   90.00
_cell.angle_beta   90.00
_cell.angle_gamma   90.00
#
_symmetry.space_group_name_H-M   'P 1'
#
loop_
_entity.id
_entity.type
_entity.pdbx_description
1 polymer ?
#
loop_
_entity_poly.entity_id
_entity_poly.type
_entity_poly.pdbx_seq_one_letter_code
_entity_poly.pdbx_strand_id
1 'polypeptide(L)'
;MQELGNAINESLSDSDRIAGAIGEIKRAGYDVFLVLEATIGFNKREGSDEESDTEDAAVSTETAVHHESTGKIRLTSQDQKFLKALKISIEEDQK
;
A
#
# COMPACT_ATOMS: atom_id res chain seq x y z
N MET A 1 16.95 -2.90 2.88
CA MET A 1 16.04 -1.83 3.36
C MET A 1 16.64 -0.44 3.19
N GLN A 2 17.89 -0.22 3.59
CA GLN A 2 18.55 1.08 3.45
C GLN A 2 18.66 1.57 1.99
N GLU A 3 18.94 0.68 1.04
CA GLU A 3 19.02 1.02 -0.39
C GLU A 3 17.69 1.52 -0.96
N LEU A 4 16.56 0.91 -0.56
CA LEU A 4 15.24 1.35 -1.00
C LEU A 4 14.88 2.72 -0.41
N GLY A 5 15.20 2.94 0.88
CA GLY A 5 15.05 4.25 1.51
C GLY A 5 15.90 5.32 0.82
N ASN A 6 17.16 5.00 0.47
CA ASN A 6 18.05 5.89 -0.26
C ASN A 6 17.51 6.20 -1.66
N ALA A 7 17.05 5.19 -2.41
CA ALA A 7 16.49 5.36 -3.76
C ALA A 7 15.22 6.22 -3.75
N ILE A 8 14.36 6.06 -2.74
CA ILE A 8 13.18 6.91 -2.58
C ILE A 8 13.59 8.35 -2.27
N ASN A 9 14.57 8.55 -1.39
CA ASN A 9 15.03 9.89 -1.02
C ASN A 9 15.68 10.62 -2.21
N GLU A 10 16.50 9.92 -3.00
CA GLU A 10 17.08 10.42 -4.26
C GLU A 10 15.97 10.75 -5.27
N SER A 11 15.02 9.84 -5.49
CA SER A 11 13.88 10.07 -6.40
C SER A 11 13.03 11.27 -6.00
N LEU A 12 12.86 11.50 -4.69
CA LEU A 12 12.09 12.62 -4.16
C LEU A 12 12.85 13.95 -4.30
N SER A 13 14.17 13.92 -4.06
CA SER A 13 15.07 15.07 -4.15
C SER A 13 15.26 15.55 -5.59
N ASP A 14 15.29 14.61 -6.55
CA ASP A 14 15.46 14.90 -7.98
C ASP A 14 14.12 15.21 -8.69
N SER A 15 12.99 15.15 -7.98
CA SER A 15 11.68 15.38 -8.57
C SER A 15 11.37 16.87 -8.74
N ASP A 16 11.51 17.37 -9.98
CA ASP A 16 11.11 18.74 -10.35
C ASP A 16 9.66 19.07 -9.99
N ARG A 17 8.75 18.08 -10.11
CA ARG A 17 7.34 18.25 -9.78
C ARG A 17 7.13 18.54 -8.30
N ILE A 18 7.84 17.83 -7.43
CA ILE A 18 7.76 18.04 -5.98
C ILE A 18 8.47 19.34 -5.58
N ALA A 19 9.65 19.61 -6.16
CA ALA A 19 10.38 20.85 -5.93
C ALA A 19 9.55 22.09 -6.32
N GLY A 20 8.83 22.05 -7.44
CA GLY A 20 7.93 23.11 -7.88
C GLY A 20 6.80 23.38 -6.89
N ALA A 21 6.12 22.33 -6.43
CA ALA A 21 5.05 22.42 -5.44
C ALA A 21 5.56 22.99 -4.09
N ILE A 22 6.71 22.51 -3.60
CA ILE A 22 7.35 23.05 -2.39
C ILE A 22 7.70 24.54 -2.57
N GLY A 23 8.19 24.92 -3.75
CA GLY A 23 8.52 26.30 -4.09
C GLY A 23 7.30 27.23 -4.06
N GLU A 24 6.15 26.79 -4.54
CA GLU A 24 4.88 27.54 -4.45
C GLU A 24 4.46 27.76 -3.00
N ILE A 25 4.53 26.70 -2.18
CA ILE A 25 4.20 26.76 -0.76
C ILE A 25 5.16 27.71 -0.03
N LYS A 26 6.46 27.64 -0.31
CA LYS A 26 7.46 28.55 0.28
C LYS A 26 7.23 30.01 -0.13
N ARG A 27 6.85 30.27 -1.39
CA ARG A 27 6.51 31.62 -1.87
C ARG A 27 5.25 32.19 -1.20
N ALA A 28 4.34 31.32 -0.77
CA ALA A 28 3.19 31.73 0.04
C ALA A 28 3.55 32.06 1.51
N GLY A 29 4.83 31.95 1.90
CA GLY A 29 5.34 32.35 3.21
C GLY A 29 5.41 31.21 4.25
N TYR A 30 5.25 29.96 3.82
CA TYR A 30 5.34 28.81 4.71
C TYR A 30 6.77 28.23 4.76
N ASP A 31 7.16 27.71 5.92
CA ASP A 31 8.35 26.88 6.07
C ASP A 31 7.98 25.41 5.88
N VAL A 32 8.71 24.70 5.02
CA VAL A 32 8.33 23.38 4.53
C VAL A 32 9.35 22.35 4.98
N PHE A 33 8.88 21.35 5.74
CA PHE A 33 9.63 20.14 6.06
C PHE A 33 8.85 18.92 5.54
N LEU A 34 9.56 17.96 4.97
CA LEU A 34 8.96 16.77 4.38
C LEU A 34 9.45 15.54 5.14
N VAL A 35 8.52 14.76 5.67
CA VAL A 35 8.78 13.46 6.30
C VAL A 35 7.96 12.42 5.55
N LEU A 36 8.61 11.36 5.08
CA LEU A 36 7.97 10.30 4.33
C LEU A 36 7.99 9.01 5.15
N GLU A 37 6.80 8.51 5.50
CA GLU A 37 6.60 7.20 6.10
C GLU A 37 5.95 6.28 5.06
N ALA A 38 6.65 5.20 4.70
CA ALA A 38 6.14 4.19 3.77
C ALA A 38 6.35 2.79 4.36
N THR A 39 5.29 1.99 4.42
CA THR A 39 5.35 0.59 4.85
C THR A 39 5.42 -0.30 3.62
N ILE A 40 6.47 -1.10 3.50
CA ILE A 40 6.74 -1.92 2.32
C ILE A 40 6.70 -3.40 2.73
N GLY A 41 5.70 -4.12 2.21
CA GLY A 41 5.55 -5.55 2.42
C GLY A 41 6.30 -6.36 1.35
N PHE A 42 7.01 -7.41 1.77
CA PHE A 42 7.67 -8.35 0.86
C PHE A 42 7.00 -9.72 1.00
N ASN A 43 6.66 -10.34 -0.13
CA ASN A 43 6.26 -11.75 -0.14
C ASN A 43 7.34 -12.55 -0.86
N LYS A 44 7.97 -13.50 -0.15
CA LYS A 44 9.01 -14.34 -0.73
C LYS A 44 8.32 -15.44 -1.54
N ARG A 45 8.39 -15.35 -2.87
CA ARG A 45 8.06 -16.49 -3.74
C ARG A 45 9.16 -17.53 -3.55
N GLU A 46 8.90 -18.53 -2.72
CA GLU A 46 9.77 -19.71 -2.67
C GLU A 46 9.57 -20.50 -3.96
N GLY A 47 10.68 -20.92 -4.57
CA GLY A 47 10.71 -21.52 -5.89
C GLY A 47 9.80 -22.73 -5.99
N SER A 48 8.79 -22.60 -6.83
CA SER A 48 8.17 -23.71 -7.54
C SER A 48 8.06 -23.26 -8.98
N ASP A 49 8.84 -23.89 -9.84
CA ASP A 49 8.48 -24.04 -11.25
C ASP A 49 7.01 -24.45 -11.30
N GLU A 50 6.16 -23.59 -11.85
CA GLU A 50 4.99 -23.94 -12.66
C GLU A 50 4.24 -22.66 -13.04
N GLU A 51 4.06 -22.51 -14.35
CA GLU A 51 3.27 -21.48 -15.00
C GLU A 51 1.88 -21.36 -14.37
N SER A 52 1.49 -20.16 -13.96
CA SER A 52 0.10 -19.70 -14.08
C SER A 52 0.05 -18.21 -13.82
N ASP A 53 -0.05 -17.50 -14.94
CA ASP A 53 -1.07 -16.52 -15.25
C ASP A 53 -1.44 -15.41 -14.26
N THR A 54 -1.87 -14.35 -14.91
CA THR A 54 -2.78 -13.30 -14.44
C THR A 54 -2.21 -12.15 -13.58
N GLU A 55 -1.99 -11.08 -14.33
CA GLU A 55 -2.67 -9.79 -14.15
C GLU A 55 -1.96 -8.74 -13.28
N ASP A 56 -1.26 -7.89 -14.01
CA ASP A 56 -1.40 -6.44 -13.97
C ASP A 56 -1.73 -5.80 -12.63
N ALA A 57 -0.73 -5.06 -12.17
CA ALA A 57 -0.86 -3.97 -11.23
C ALA A 57 -1.88 -2.93 -11.71
N ALA A 58 -3.16 -3.13 -11.39
CA ALA A 58 -4.16 -2.07 -11.44
C ALA A 58 -4.25 -1.43 -10.05
N VAL A 59 -3.43 -0.40 -9.86
CA VAL A 59 -3.63 0.63 -8.83
C VAL A 59 -4.93 1.35 -9.19
N SER A 60 -6.04 1.00 -8.54
CA SER A 60 -7.29 1.76 -8.62
C SER A 60 -7.52 2.49 -7.31
N THR A 61 -7.12 3.75 -7.31
CA THR A 61 -7.67 4.79 -6.44
C THR A 61 -9.16 4.99 -6.74
N GLU A 62 -9.90 5.24 -5.66
CA GLU A 62 -11.22 5.90 -5.57
C GLU A 62 -12.50 5.06 -5.43
N THR A 63 -13.25 5.48 -4.41
CA THR A 63 -14.72 5.48 -4.27
C THR A 63 -15.39 4.23 -3.70
N ALA A 64 -16.12 4.49 -2.62
CA ALA A 64 -17.03 3.59 -1.93
C ALA A 64 -17.88 2.75 -2.90
N VAL A 65 -17.80 1.43 -2.75
CA VAL A 65 -18.80 0.51 -3.27
C VAL A 65 -19.09 -0.51 -2.19
N HIS A 66 -20.29 -0.46 -1.64
CA HIS A 66 -20.88 -1.59 -0.93
C HIS A 66 -20.84 -2.79 -1.88
N HIS A 67 -19.95 -3.73 -1.63
CA HIS A 67 -19.90 -4.98 -2.37
C HIS A 67 -20.32 -6.10 -1.44
N GLU A 68 -21.62 -6.42 -1.48
CA GLU A 68 -22.16 -7.68 -0.98
C GLU A 68 -21.66 -8.80 -1.91
N SER A 69 -20.38 -9.16 -1.78
CA SER A 69 -19.86 -10.38 -2.38
C SER A 69 -19.97 -11.50 -1.35
N THR A 70 -21.10 -12.20 -1.37
CA THR A 70 -21.23 -13.58 -0.89
C THR A 70 -20.41 -14.51 -1.79
N GLY A 71 -19.10 -14.28 -1.88
CA GLY A 71 -18.12 -15.24 -2.35
C GLY A 71 -17.62 -16.02 -1.15
N LYS A 72 -17.48 -17.35 -1.27
CA LYS A 72 -16.89 -18.16 -0.20
C LYS A 72 -15.42 -17.76 -0.05
N ILE A 73 -15.15 -16.78 0.81
CA ILE A 73 -13.79 -16.37 1.15
C ILE A 73 -13.14 -17.55 1.87
N ARG A 74 -12.12 -18.16 1.26
CA ARG A 74 -11.30 -19.19 1.92
C ARG A 74 -10.34 -18.49 2.87
N LEU A 75 -10.77 -18.30 4.11
CA LEU A 75 -9.96 -17.69 5.15
C LEU A 75 -8.92 -18.69 5.67
N THR A 76 -7.64 -18.35 5.57
CA THR A 76 -6.54 -19.15 6.13
C THR A 76 -6.27 -18.78 7.59
N SER A 77 -5.55 -19.64 8.31
CA SER A 77 -5.11 -19.36 9.69
C SER A 77 -4.20 -18.11 9.80
N GLN A 78 -3.53 -17.73 8.71
CA GLN A 78 -2.72 -16.51 8.66
C GLN A 78 -3.60 -15.27 8.55
N ASP A 79 -4.63 -15.32 7.71
CA ASP A 79 -5.58 -14.23 7.53
C ASP A 79 -6.30 -13.91 8.84
N GLN A 80 -6.67 -14.94 9.61
CA GLN A 80 -7.27 -14.74 10.94
C GLN A 80 -6.35 -13.98 11.91
N LYS A 81 -5.04 -14.31 11.93
CA LYS A 81 -4.07 -13.60 12.78
C LYS A 81 -3.90 -12.14 12.33
N PHE A 82 -3.88 -11.93 11.02
CA PHE A 82 -3.75 -10.62 10.41
C PHE A 82 -4.96 -9.72 10.72
N LEU A 83 -6.18 -10.22 10.54
CA LEU A 83 -7.41 -9.48 10.85
C LEU A 83 -7.52 -9.14 12.35
N LYS A 84 -7.11 -10.06 13.24
CA LYS A 84 -7.00 -9.79 14.68
C LYS A 84 -6.00 -8.69 15.01
N ALA A 85 -4.86 -8.64 14.34
CA ALA A 85 -3.88 -7.58 14.53
C ALA A 85 -4.43 -6.20 14.10
N LEU A 86 -5.30 -6.19 13.08
CA LEU A 86 -6.01 -4.99 12.63
C LEU A 86 -7.27 -4.66 13.45
N LYS A 87 -7.57 -5.41 14.51
CA LYS A 87 -8.82 -5.32 15.30
C LYS A 87 -10.10 -5.45 14.46
N ILE A 88 -10.01 -6.13 13.32
CA ILE A 88 -11.16 -6.44 12.48
C ILE A 88 -11.73 -7.75 12.99
N SER A 89 -12.91 -7.67 13.62
CA SER A 89 -13.68 -8.83 14.04
C SER A 89 -14.56 -9.29 12.89
N ILE A 90 -14.47 -10.57 12.51
CA ILE A 90 -15.47 -11.20 11.66
C ILE A 90 -16.54 -11.76 12.61
N GLU A 91 -17.65 -11.04 12.80
CA GLU A 91 -18.87 -11.68 13.31
C GLU A 91 -19.51 -12.41 12.13
N GLU A 92 -19.47 -13.75 12.15
CA GLU A 92 -20.32 -14.54 11.26
C GLU A 92 -21.76 -14.41 11.77
N ASP A 93 -22.58 -13.63 11.06
CA ASP A 93 -24.03 -13.69 11.24
C ASP A 93 -24.51 -15.10 10.85
N GLN A 94 -24.68 -15.96 11.86
CA GLN A 94 -25.34 -17.24 11.69
C GLN A 94 -26.85 -17.00 11.52
N LYS A 95 -27.35 -17.31 10.32
CA LYS A 95 -28.76 -17.62 10.11
C LYS A 95 -28.92 -18.85 9.23
#